data_AF-A0A944N0X0-F1
#
_entry.id   AF-A0A944N0X0-F1
#
_cell.length_a   1.000
_cell.length_b   1.000
_cell.length_c   1.000
_cell.angle_alpha   90.00
_cell.angle_beta   90.00
_cell.angle_gamma   90.00
#
_symmetry.space_group_name_H-M   'P 1'
#
loop_
_entity.id
_entity.type
_entity.pdbx_description
1 polymer ?
#
loop_
_entity_poly.entity_id
_entity_poly.type
_entity_poly.pdbx_seq_one_letter_code
_entity_poly.pdbx_strand_id
1 'polypeptide(L)'
;MTVFTIDTLSTAENLKASVFSESQAKAITETVREAQQQNLDVLITKGDLRSVETGLKSGLENLEARLSGKITLLQWMLAIVITAEVLPLLKT
;
A
#
# COMPACT_ATOMS: atom_id res chain seq x y z
N MET A 1 6.59 9.98 -9.14
CA MET A 1 7.54 10.93 -8.54
C MET A 1 8.95 10.43 -8.80
N THR A 2 9.80 11.28 -9.34
CA THR A 2 11.23 10.99 -9.50
C THR A 2 11.94 11.58 -8.30
N VAL A 3 12.60 10.76 -7.51
CA VAL A 3 13.50 11.22 -6.45
C VAL A 3 14.81 11.59 -7.12
N PHE A 4 15.23 12.84 -6.96
CA PHE A 4 16.57 13.27 -7.35
C PHE A 4 17.48 13.15 -6.14
N THR A 5 18.62 12.48 -6.31
CA THR A 5 19.63 12.34 -5.26
C THR A 5 20.73 13.38 -5.47
N ILE A 6 21.02 14.16 -4.43
CA ILE A 6 22.18 15.03 -4.44
C ILE A 6 23.47 14.23 -4.30
N ASP A 7 24.43 14.46 -5.20
CA ASP A 7 25.82 14.03 -5.00
C ASP A 7 26.48 15.05 -4.06
N THR A 8 26.62 14.66 -2.80
CA THR A 8 27.15 15.54 -1.76
C THR A 8 28.61 15.90 -2.01
N LEU A 9 29.41 15.00 -2.60
CA LEU A 9 30.81 15.26 -2.88
C LEU A 9 30.95 16.29 -4.00
N SER A 10 30.30 16.04 -5.14
CA SER A 10 30.35 16.96 -6.28
C SER A 10 29.79 18.34 -5.90
N THR A 11 28.72 18.38 -5.10
CA THR A 11 28.14 19.64 -4.63
C THR A 11 29.09 20.42 -3.74
N ALA A 12 29.73 19.75 -2.76
CA ALA A 12 30.69 20.40 -1.87
C ALA A 12 31.92 20.92 -2.63
N GLU A 13 32.41 20.19 -3.64
CA GLU A 13 33.50 20.63 -4.50
C GLU A 13 33.13 21.85 -5.34
N ASN A 14 31.93 21.86 -5.94
CA ASN A 14 31.43 23.01 -6.70
C ASN A 14 31.25 24.24 -5.80
N LEU A 15 30.76 24.08 -4.58
CA LEU A 15 30.64 25.17 -3.62
C LEU A 15 32.01 25.75 -3.23
N LYS A 16 33.01 24.89 -2.97
CA LYS A 16 34.40 25.33 -2.72
C LYS A 16 34.99 26.09 -3.91
N ALA A 17 34.71 25.66 -5.14
CA ALA A 17 35.11 26.39 -6.35
C ALA A 17 34.38 27.74 -6.50
N SER A 18 33.22 27.90 -5.86
CA SER A 18 32.33 29.06 -5.92
C SER A 18 32.50 30.02 -4.74
N VAL A 19 33.73 30.16 -4.23
CA VAL A 19 34.13 31.10 -3.16
C VAL A 19 33.67 30.73 -1.73
N PHE A 20 32.99 29.59 -1.53
CA PHE A 20 32.63 29.15 -0.18
C PHE A 20 33.81 28.48 0.54
N SER A 21 33.93 28.72 1.85
CA SER A 21 34.86 27.95 2.67
C SER A 21 34.44 26.48 2.73
N GLU A 22 35.37 25.59 3.05
CA GLU A 22 35.06 24.17 3.26
C GLU A 22 33.96 23.95 4.30
N SER A 23 33.96 24.74 5.39
CA SER A 23 32.94 24.68 6.42
C SER A 23 31.55 25.09 5.90
N GLN A 24 31.48 26.13 5.07
CA GLN A 24 30.22 26.58 4.46
C GLN A 24 29.71 25.58 3.43
N ALA A 25 30.60 25.10 2.55
CA ALA A 25 30.27 24.11 1.53
C ALA A 25 29.70 22.82 2.15
N LYS A 26 30.32 22.35 3.24
CA LYS A 26 29.85 21.19 4.00
C LYS A 26 28.50 21.45 4.67
N ALA A 27 28.34 22.58 5.35
CA ALA A 27 27.09 22.93 6.04
C ALA A 27 25.89 23.02 5.07
N ILE A 28 26.09 23.65 3.90
CA ILE A 28 25.04 23.75 2.87
C ILE A 28 24.69 22.36 2.33
N THR A 29 25.70 21.56 1.99
CA THR A 29 25.50 20.23 1.44
C THR A 29 24.77 19.30 2.43
N GLU A 30 25.13 19.34 3.71
CA GLU A 30 24.49 18.54 4.76
C GLU A 30 23.03 18.98 4.94
N THR A 31 22.75 20.28 5.00
CA THR A 31 21.38 20.82 5.13
C THR A 31 20.48 20.38 3.97
N VAL A 32 20.99 20.42 2.73
CA VAL A 32 20.23 19.99 1.55
C VAL A 32 20.00 18.48 1.56
N ARG A 33 21.00 17.69 1.96
CA ARG A 33 20.86 16.24 2.14
C ARG A 33 19.81 15.91 3.19
N GLU A 34 19.82 16.58 4.35
CA GLU A 34 18.84 16.39 5.41
C GLU A 34 17.42 16.73 4.94
N ALA A 35 17.24 17.85 4.24
CA ALA A 35 15.95 18.21 3.64
C ALA A 35 15.46 17.17 2.62
N GLN A 36 16.36 16.59 1.82
CA GLN A 36 16.02 15.52 0.89
C GLN A 36 15.64 14.22 1.61
N GLN A 37 16.36 13.87 2.69
CA GLN A 37 16.11 12.68 3.49
C GLN A 37 14.74 12.77 4.21
N GLN A 38 14.42 13.92 4.82
CA GLN A 38 13.13 14.15 5.46
C GLN A 38 11.96 14.06 4.47
N ASN A 39 12.16 14.50 3.23
CA ASN A 39 11.15 14.34 2.18
C ASN A 39 10.97 12.88 1.78
N LEU A 40 12.03 12.07 1.76
CA LEU A 40 11.97 10.65 1.41
C LEU A 40 11.21 9.80 2.43
N ASP A 41 11.33 10.13 3.72
CA ASP A 41 10.67 9.40 4.81
C ASP A 41 9.14 9.53 4.80
N VAL A 42 8.60 10.55 4.11
CA VAL A 42 7.14 10.77 3.98
C VAL A 42 6.58 10.16 2.69
N LEU A 43 7.42 9.64 1.79
CA LEU A 43 6.97 9.09 0.52
C LEU A 43 6.42 7.67 0.69
N ILE A 44 5.20 7.46 0.22
CA ILE A 44 4.67 6.11 -0.03
C ILE A 44 5.48 5.50 -1.18
N THR A 45 6.17 4.40 -0.91
CA THR A 45 6.97 3.68 -1.91
C THR A 45 6.10 2.76 -2.76
N LYS A 46 6.64 2.31 -3.90
CA LYS A 46 6.01 1.25 -4.70
C LYS A 46 5.86 -0.06 -3.91
N GLY A 47 6.74 -0.31 -2.94
CA GLY A 47 6.66 -1.46 -2.05
C GLY A 47 5.45 -1.38 -1.12
N ASP A 48 5.24 -0.22 -0.51
CA ASP A 48 4.09 0.03 0.36
C ASP A 48 2.78 -0.12 -0.41
N LEU A 49 2.72 0.41 -1.63
CA LEU A 49 1.54 0.30 -2.48
C LEU A 49 1.24 -1.17 -2.85
N ARG A 50 2.25 -1.97 -3.17
CA ARG A 50 2.10 -3.41 -3.43
C ARG A 50 1.64 -4.17 -2.20
N SER A 51 2.13 -3.79 -1.01
CA SER A 51 1.70 -4.39 0.26
C SER A 51 0.22 -4.12 0.51
N VAL A 52 -0.24 -2.88 0.31
CA VAL A 52 -1.65 -2.50 0.42
C VAL A 52 -2.50 -3.23 -0.62
N GLU A 53 -2.06 -3.30 -1.89
CA GLU A 53 -2.77 -4.01 -2.96
C GLU A 53 -2.94 -5.50 -2.63
N THR A 54 -1.87 -6.13 -2.13
CA THR A 54 -1.89 -7.54 -1.72
C THR A 54 -2.83 -7.76 -0.54
N GLY A 55 -2.75 -6.91 0.49
CA GLY A 55 -3.63 -6.97 1.65
C GLY A 55 -5.10 -6.78 1.28
N LEU A 56 -5.39 -5.85 0.36
CA LEU A 56 -6.74 -5.61 -0.14
C LEU A 56 -7.27 -6.81 -0.91
N LYS A 57 -6.46 -7.39 -1.80
CA LYS A 57 -6.83 -8.58 -2.58
C LYS A 57 -7.13 -9.77 -1.66
N SER A 58 -6.26 -10.05 -0.69
CA SER A 58 -6.49 -11.13 0.29
C SER A 58 -7.72 -10.86 1.16
N GLY A 59 -7.97 -9.61 1.54
CA GLY A 59 -9.17 -9.22 2.28
C GLY A 59 -10.45 -9.46 1.49
N LEU A 60 -10.43 -9.16 0.18
CA LEU A 60 -11.56 -9.38 -0.72
C LEU A 60 -11.82 -10.89 -0.94
N GLU A 61 -10.78 -11.67 -1.22
CA GLU A 61 -10.88 -13.13 -1.39
C GLU A 61 -11.45 -13.80 -0.12
N ASN A 62 -11.02 -13.36 1.06
CA ASN A 62 -11.56 -13.87 2.33
C ASN A 62 -13.03 -13.48 2.53
N LEU A 63 -13.41 -12.26 2.18
CA LEU A 63 -14.80 -11.82 2.25
C LEU A 63 -15.70 -12.61 1.30
N GLU A 64 -15.24 -12.84 0.06
CA GLU A 64 -15.92 -13.64 -0.94
C GLU A 64 -16.11 -15.09 -0.47
N ALA A 65 -15.07 -15.72 0.06
CA ALA A 65 -15.15 -17.08 0.62
C ALA A 65 -16.17 -17.18 1.75
N ARG A 66 -16.20 -16.20 2.67
CA ARG A 66 -17.16 -16.16 3.78
C ARG A 66 -18.60 -15.95 3.29
N LEU A 67 -18.80 -15.09 2.31
CA LEU A 67 -20.11 -14.85 1.71
C LEU A 67 -20.61 -16.09 0.96
N SER A 68 -19.76 -16.69 0.13
CA SER A 68 -20.07 -17.91 -0.62
C SER A 68 -20.44 -19.07 0.31
N GLY A 69 -19.69 -19.27 1.40
CA GLY A 69 -20.01 -20.28 2.40
C GLY A 69 -21.36 -20.03 3.09
N LYS A 70 -21.65 -18.78 3.46
CA LYS A 70 -22.94 -18.40 4.04
C LYS A 70 -24.10 -18.60 3.08
N ILE A 71 -23.95 -18.18 1.82
CA ILE A 71 -24.97 -18.34 0.78
C ILE A 71 -25.23 -19.83 0.52
N THR A 72 -24.17 -20.64 0.41
CA THR A 72 -24.30 -22.10 0.23
C THR A 72 -25.07 -22.73 1.39
N LEU A 73 -24.78 -22.35 2.63
CA LEU A 73 -25.49 -22.86 3.79
C LEU A 73 -26.97 -22.44 3.77
N LEU A 74 -27.25 -21.18 3.42
CA LEU A 74 -28.63 -20.69 3.26
C LEU A 74 -29.39 -21.44 2.16
N GLN A 75 -28.74 -21.74 1.03
CA GLN A 75 -29.32 -22.53 -0.05
C GLN A 75 -29.73 -23.93 0.43
N TRP A 76 -28.87 -24.61 1.20
CA TRP A 76 -29.21 -25.92 1.78
C TRP A 76 -30.36 -25.86 2.78
N MET A 77 -30.37 -24.86 3.66
CA MET A 77 -31.47 -24.66 4.60
C MET A 77 -32.80 -24.42 3.86
N LEU A 78 -32.77 -23.58 2.82
CA LEU A 78 -33.96 -23.33 1.99
C LEU A 78 -34.43 -24.59 1.26
N ALA A 79 -33.51 -25.40 0.71
CA ALA A 79 -33.86 -26.65 0.05
C ALA A 79 -34.57 -27.62 1.01
N ILE A 80 -34.11 -27.71 2.27
CA ILE A 80 -34.75 -28.52 3.32
C ILE A 80 -36.15 -27.99 3.61
N VAL A 81 -36.30 -26.68 3.84
CA VAL A 81 -37.61 -26.04 4.14
C VAL A 81 -38.60 -26.24 2.99
N ILE A 82 -38.17 -26.04 1.74
CA ILE A 82 -39.02 -26.25 0.56
C ILE A 82 -39.46 -27.71 0.47
N THR A 83 -38.56 -28.66 0.73
CA THR A 83 -38.87 -30.09 0.69
C THR A 83 -39.84 -30.50 1.80
N ALA A 84 -39.70 -29.94 3.00
CA ALA A 84 -40.52 -30.25 4.15
C ALA A 84 -41.93 -29.62 4.08
N GLU A 85 -42.03 -28.36 3.65
CA GLU A 85 -43.26 -27.58 3.79
C GLU A 85 -43.98 -27.38 2.45
N VAL A 86 -43.26 -27.04 1.40
CA VAL A 86 -43.85 -26.65 0.11
C VAL A 86 -44.20 -27.87 -0.73
N LEU A 87 -43.33 -28.88 -0.76
CA LEU A 87 -43.53 -30.09 -1.57
C LEU A 87 -44.81 -30.88 -1.21
N PRO A 88 -45.16 -31.09 0.07
CA PRO A 88 -46.39 -31.80 0.44
C PRO A 88 -47.66 -31.02 0.07
N LEU A 89 -47.65 -29.70 0.19
CA LEU A 89 -48.77 -28.83 -0.18
C LEU A 89 -49.08 -28.86 -1.68
N LEU A 90 -48.09 -29.16 -2.52
CA LEU A 90 -48.27 -29.32 -3.98
C LEU A 90 -48.83 -30.70 -4.37
N LYS A 91 -48.75 -31.69 -3.48
CA LYS A 91 -49.25 -33.06 -3.70
C LYS A 91 -50.67 -33.29 -3.15
N THR A 92 -51.21 -32.30 -2.45
CA THR A 92 -52.57 -32.33 -1.86
C THR A 92 -53.53 -31.59 -2.78
#